data_AF-A0A9E0P7G4-F1
#
_entry.id   AF-A0A9E0P7G4-F1
#
_cell.length_a   1.000
_cell.length_b   1.000
_cell.length_c   1.000
_cell.angle_alpha   90.00
_cell.angle_beta   90.00
_cell.angle_gamma   90.00
#
_symmetry.space_group_name_H-M   'P 1'
#
loop_
_entity.id
_entity.type
_entity.pdbx_description
1 polymer ?
#
loop_
_entity_poly.entity_id
_entity_poly.type
_entity_poly.pdbx_seq_one_letter_code
_entity_poly.pdbx_strand_id
1 'polypeptide(L)'
;NPPIFPVIYDTDCRDVLIVQINPINIPEVPRTTNEIFDRINTLSFNSSLMREMRAIYFITSLIEKGELDSSKHKHTFIHTIDAEEVMAKLSASSKMNLDMEFLQYLFNIGREKAGEFLTNHFDKIGRQSSTDLVAKFF
;
A
#
# COMPACT_ATOMS: atom_id res chain seq x y z
N ASN A 1 -7.27 8.20 1.38
CA ASN A 1 -5.97 7.90 2.01
C ASN A 1 -5.56 9.06 2.88
N PRO A 2 -5.29 8.82 4.18
CA PRO A 2 -4.71 9.85 5.04
C PRO A 2 -3.34 10.26 4.51
N PRO A 3 -2.89 11.50 4.75
CA PRO A 3 -1.53 11.90 4.41
C PRO A 3 -0.53 11.02 5.18
N ILE A 4 0.47 10.47 4.50
CA ILE A 4 1.50 9.65 5.16
C ILE A 4 2.56 10.55 5.81
N PHE A 5 2.68 11.80 5.36
CA PHE A 5 3.65 12.77 5.88
C PHE A 5 3.74 12.80 7.43
N PRO A 6 2.64 12.99 8.20
CA PRO A 6 2.74 13.03 9.66
C PRO A 6 3.24 11.71 10.27
N VAL A 7 2.85 10.58 9.67
CA VAL A 7 3.24 9.23 10.11
C VAL A 7 4.73 8.97 9.85
N ILE A 8 5.35 9.70 8.93
CA ILE A 8 6.79 9.59 8.65
C ILE A 8 7.60 10.61 9.42
N TYR A 9 7.16 11.87 9.48
CA TYR A 9 8.00 12.95 9.99
C TYR A 9 7.76 13.28 11.46
N ASP A 10 6.58 12.98 12.02
CA ASP A 10 6.23 13.32 13.42
C ASP A 10 6.46 12.14 14.39
N THR A 11 7.29 11.16 13.99
CA THR A 11 7.64 9.99 14.82
C THR A 11 9.10 9.59 14.61
N ASP A 12 9.69 8.93 15.60
CA ASP A 12 11.02 8.33 15.48
C ASP A 12 10.99 6.97 14.75
N CYS A 13 9.81 6.36 14.58
CA CYS A 13 9.65 5.05 13.95
C CYS A 13 10.04 5.08 12.48
N ARG A 14 11.02 4.27 12.06
CA ARG A 14 11.48 4.21 10.66
C ARG A 14 10.59 3.35 9.77
N ASP A 15 9.74 2.53 10.37
CA ASP A 15 8.88 1.59 9.65
C ASP A 15 7.48 2.15 9.47
N VAL A 16 6.97 2.07 8.24
CA VAL A 16 5.58 2.39 7.91
C VAL A 16 4.94 1.15 7.32
N LEU A 17 3.88 0.66 7.97
CA LEU A 17 3.04 -0.42 7.48
C LEU A 17 1.79 0.15 6.81
N ILE A 18 1.63 -0.14 5.53
CA ILE A 18 0.47 0.24 4.73
C ILE A 18 -0.43 -0.99 4.59
N VAL A 19 -1.67 -0.88 5.07
CA VAL A 19 -2.70 -1.90 4.81
C VAL A 19 -3.57 -1.39 3.66
N GLN A 20 -3.43 -2.00 2.49
CA GLN A 20 -4.13 -1.56 1.29
C GLN A 20 -5.38 -2.41 1.05
N ILE A 21 -6.52 -1.73 1.06
CA ILE A 21 -7.82 -2.33 0.77
C ILE A 21 -8.13 -2.24 -0.73
N ASN A 22 -7.85 -1.08 -1.33
CA ASN A 22 -8.06 -0.87 -2.76
C ASN A 22 -6.81 -1.26 -3.55
N PRO A 23 -6.93 -2.04 -4.63
CA PRO A 23 -5.81 -2.34 -5.51
C PRO A 23 -5.32 -1.06 -6.19
N ILE A 24 -4.02 -1.02 -6.47
CA ILE A 24 -3.37 0.07 -7.22
C ILE A 24 -3.36 -0.29 -8.71
N ASN A 25 -3.07 -1.55 -9.01
CA ASN A 25 -2.97 -2.06 -10.35
C ASN A 25 -4.19 -2.94 -10.68
N ILE A 26 -5.11 -2.37 -11.46
CA ILE A 26 -6.26 -3.10 -12.00
C ILE A 26 -6.03 -3.26 -13.51
N PRO A 27 -5.70 -4.46 -14.00
CA PRO A 27 -5.34 -4.67 -15.41
C PRO A 27 -6.54 -4.57 -16.36
N GLU A 28 -7.76 -4.81 -15.87
CA GLU A 28 -8.97 -4.81 -16.71
C GLU A 28 -9.42 -3.40 -17.08
N VAL A 29 -9.68 -3.15 -18.37
CA VAL A 29 -10.17 -1.85 -18.84
C VAL A 29 -11.67 -1.74 -18.52
N PRO A 30 -12.12 -0.70 -17.79
CA PRO A 30 -13.53 -0.52 -17.46
C PRO A 30 -14.36 -0.28 -18.73
N ARG A 31 -15.51 -0.93 -18.83
CA ARG A 31 -16.42 -0.87 -19.99
C ARG A 31 -17.78 -0.28 -19.66
N THR A 32 -18.16 -0.25 -18.38
CA THR A 32 -19.43 0.35 -17.93
C THR A 32 -19.21 1.69 -17.24
N THR A 33 -20.25 2.53 -17.21
CA THR A 33 -20.20 3.83 -16.52
C THR A 33 -19.80 3.68 -15.05
N ASN A 34 -20.34 2.66 -14.37
CA ASN A 34 -20.02 2.40 -12.96
C ASN A 34 -18.55 2.03 -12.78
N GLU A 35 -18.02 1.13 -13.62
CA GLU A 35 -16.60 0.75 -13.59
C GLU A 35 -15.67 1.94 -13.88
N ILE A 36 -16.07 2.85 -14.76
CA ILE A 36 -15.30 4.07 -15.06
C ILE A 36 -15.26 4.98 -13.83
N PHE A 37 -16.39 5.23 -13.19
CA PHE A 37 -16.41 6.04 -11.96
C PHE A 37 -15.61 5.39 -10.84
N ASP A 38 -15.72 4.08 -10.67
CA ASP A 38 -14.89 3.33 -9.71
C ASP A 38 -13.40 3.43 -10.03
N ARG A 39 -13.03 3.37 -11.32
CA ARG A 39 -11.64 3.56 -11.76
C ARG A 39 -11.13 4.96 -11.43
N ILE A 40 -11.91 6.00 -11.73
CA ILE A 40 -11.56 7.39 -11.41
C ILE A 40 -11.35 7.54 -9.91
N ASN A 41 -12.31 7.07 -9.10
CA ASN A 41 -12.19 7.12 -7.65
C ASN A 41 -10.93 6.41 -7.16
N THR A 42 -10.67 5.19 -7.65
CA THR A 42 -9.48 4.41 -7.28
C THR A 42 -8.19 5.14 -7.62
N LEU A 43 -8.09 5.72 -8.82
CA LEU A 43 -6.91 6.51 -9.25
C LEU A 43 -6.75 7.78 -8.41
N SER A 44 -7.83 8.53 -8.18
CA SER A 44 -7.80 9.75 -7.36
C SER A 44 -7.35 9.45 -5.94
N PHE A 45 -7.87 8.39 -5.32
CA PHE A 45 -7.49 7.99 -3.97
C PHE A 45 -6.02 7.55 -3.87
N ASN A 46 -5.50 6.82 -4.86
CA ASN A 46 -4.12 6.35 -4.86
C ASN A 46 -3.10 7.42 -5.29
N SER A 47 -3.50 8.45 -6.03
CA SER A 47 -2.58 9.47 -6.59
C SER A 47 -1.70 10.17 -5.54
N SER A 48 -2.27 10.53 -4.39
CA SER A 48 -1.55 11.16 -3.27
C SER A 48 -0.50 10.22 -2.68
N LEU A 49 -0.91 8.98 -2.40
CA LEU A 49 -0.04 7.93 -1.91
C LEU A 49 1.12 7.66 -2.87
N MET A 50 0.85 7.52 -4.17
CA MET A 50 1.87 7.30 -5.19
C MET A 50 2.92 8.42 -5.19
N ARG A 51 2.47 9.68 -5.08
CA ARG A 51 3.37 10.84 -5.01
C ARG A 51 4.24 10.82 -3.75
N GLU A 52 3.67 10.47 -2.60
CA GLU A 52 4.40 10.35 -1.34
C GLU A 52 5.43 9.20 -1.41
N MET A 53 5.05 8.04 -1.97
CA MET A 53 5.97 6.90 -2.17
C MET A 53 7.14 7.25 -3.09
N ARG A 54 6.90 8.05 -4.15
CA ARG A 54 7.97 8.55 -5.03
C ARG A 54 8.96 9.44 -4.28
N ALA A 55 8.47 10.32 -3.41
CA ALA A 55 9.33 11.18 -2.59
C ALA A 55 10.16 10.37 -1.59
N ILE A 56 9.55 9.37 -0.94
CA ILE A 56 10.24 8.47 -0.01
C ILE A 56 11.32 7.66 -0.73
N TYR A 57 10.98 7.08 -1.89
CA TYR A 57 11.93 6.35 -2.71
C TYR A 57 13.12 7.23 -3.10
N PHE A 58 12.86 8.47 -3.55
CA PHE A 58 13.92 9.42 -3.90
C PHE A 58 14.86 9.69 -2.73
N ILE A 59 14.34 10.06 -1.55
CA ILE A 59 15.15 10.34 -0.36
C ILE A 59 15.95 9.09 0.06
N THR A 60 15.29 7.93 0.09
CA THR A 60 15.92 6.66 0.49
C THR A 60 17.06 6.30 -0.48
N SER A 61 16.83 6.43 -1.78
CA SER A 61 17.85 6.16 -2.81
C SER A 61 19.08 7.08 -2.71
N LEU A 62 18.89 8.33 -2.31
CA LEU A 62 19.99 9.28 -2.09
C LEU A 62 20.78 8.94 -0.82
N ILE A 63 20.11 8.50 0.24
CA ILE A 63 20.78 8.03 1.47
C ILE A 63 21.60 6.77 1.16
N GLU A 64 21.02 5.79 0.45
CA GLU A 64 21.70 4.55 0.08
C GLU A 64 22.92 4.78 -0.82
N LYS A 65 22.87 5.80 -1.69
CA LYS A 65 24.01 6.24 -2.51
C LYS A 65 25.06 7.06 -1.75
N GLY A 66 24.79 7.43 -0.50
CA GLY A 66 25.66 8.30 0.31
C GLY A 66 25.62 9.78 -0.10
N GLU A 67 24.67 10.18 -0.93
CA GLU A 67 24.47 11.58 -1.35
C GLU A 67 23.73 12.41 -0.28
N LEU A 68 22.97 11.73 0.59
CA LEU A 68 22.32 12.33 1.76
C LEU A 68 22.80 11.69 3.06
N ASP A 69 23.00 12.53 4.07
CA ASP A 69 23.35 12.12 5.43
C ASP A 69 22.15 11.50 6.15
N SER A 70 22.24 10.21 6.46
CA SER A 70 21.23 9.43 7.19
C SER A 70 20.99 9.89 8.63
N SER A 71 21.88 10.72 9.20
CA SER A 71 21.66 11.34 10.51
C SER A 71 20.74 12.55 10.45
N LYS A 72 20.64 13.20 9.28
CA LYS A 72 19.81 14.39 9.04
C LYS A 72 18.53 14.08 8.28
N HIS A 73 18.52 12.96 7.55
CA HIS A 73 17.39 12.53 6.74
C HIS A 73 16.97 11.12 7.16
N LYS A 74 15.67 10.96 7.41
CA LYS A 74 15.12 9.71 7.91
C LYS A 74 15.06 8.66 6.80
N HIS A 75 15.83 7.59 6.98
CA HIS A 75 15.71 6.38 6.16
C HIS A 75 14.43 5.64 6.57
N THR A 76 13.43 5.62 5.69
CA THR A 76 12.10 5.07 5.97
C THR A 76 11.93 3.72 5.28
N PHE A 77 11.53 2.70 6.03
CA PHE A 77 11.22 1.36 5.53
C PHE A 77 9.72 1.23 5.29
N ILE A 78 9.34 0.80 4.09
CA ILE A 78 7.95 0.65 3.69
C ILE A 78 7.58 -0.83 3.65
N HIS A 79 6.49 -1.14 4.34
CA HIS A 79 5.88 -2.45 4.40
C HIS A 79 4.46 -2.36 3.91
N THR A 80 4.01 -3.38 3.18
CA THR A 80 2.63 -3.42 2.68
C THR A 80 2.00 -4.77 2.96
N ILE A 81 0.76 -4.73 3.42
CA ILE A 81 -0.17 -5.86 3.42
C ILE A 81 -1.30 -5.49 2.48
N ASP A 82 -1.52 -6.32 1.48
CA ASP A 82 -2.61 -6.14 0.53
C ASP A 82 -3.16 -7.50 0.10
N ALA A 83 -4.36 -7.46 -0.48
CA ALA A 83 -5.01 -8.62 -1.07
C ALA A 83 -5.34 -8.36 -2.55
N GLU A 84 -4.45 -7.66 -3.26
CA GLU A 84 -4.71 -7.10 -4.59
C GLU A 84 -5.24 -8.14 -5.59
N GLU A 85 -4.66 -9.34 -5.63
CA GLU A 85 -5.12 -10.43 -6.52
C GLU A 85 -6.55 -10.92 -6.23
N VAL A 86 -6.95 -10.90 -4.96
CA VAL A 86 -8.28 -11.33 -4.52
C VAL A 86 -9.28 -10.21 -4.71
N MET A 87 -8.91 -8.98 -4.32
CA MET A 87 -9.75 -7.79 -4.42
C MET A 87 -10.00 -7.39 -5.87
N ALA A 88 -9.03 -7.58 -6.78
CA ALA A 88 -9.21 -7.31 -8.21
C ALA A 88 -10.26 -8.21 -8.87
N LYS A 89 -10.58 -9.37 -8.28
CA LYS A 89 -11.61 -10.30 -8.77
C LYS A 89 -13.01 -9.97 -8.23
N LEU A 90 -13.10 -9.11 -7.22
CA LEU A 90 -14.38 -8.68 -6.66
C LEU A 90 -14.94 -7.52 -7.49
N SER A 91 -16.20 -7.63 -7.91
CA SER A 91 -16.84 -6.58 -8.69
C SER A 91 -17.06 -5.31 -7.86
N ALA A 92 -17.20 -4.17 -8.54
CA ALA A 92 -17.65 -2.92 -7.95
C ALA A 92 -18.88 -3.05 -7.04
N SER A 93 -19.85 -3.89 -7.44
CA SER A 93 -21.08 -4.13 -6.68
C SER A 93 -20.85 -4.82 -5.32
N SER A 94 -19.75 -5.55 -5.15
CA SER A 94 -19.40 -6.20 -3.88
C SER A 94 -19.20 -5.19 -2.74
N LYS A 95 -18.86 -3.94 -3.04
CA LYS A 95 -18.70 -2.87 -2.04
C LYS A 95 -20.00 -2.55 -1.28
N MET A 96 -21.14 -2.88 -1.88
CA MET A 96 -22.47 -2.70 -1.28
C MET A 96 -23.01 -3.98 -0.64
N ASN A 97 -22.25 -5.09 -0.73
CA ASN A 97 -22.62 -6.35 -0.10
C ASN A 97 -22.29 -6.29 1.40
N LEU A 98 -23.32 -6.42 2.23
CA LEU A 98 -23.23 -6.40 3.70
C LEU A 98 -23.57 -7.76 4.33
N ASP A 99 -23.62 -8.83 3.52
CA ASP A 99 -23.91 -10.17 3.99
C ASP A 99 -22.81 -10.65 4.94
N MET A 100 -23.21 -11.22 6.07
CA MET A 100 -22.28 -11.64 7.12
C MET A 100 -21.24 -12.65 6.61
N GLU A 101 -21.65 -13.57 5.73
CA GLU A 101 -20.74 -14.53 5.11
C GLU A 101 -19.67 -13.85 4.26
N PHE A 102 -20.04 -12.79 3.53
CA PHE A 102 -19.11 -12.02 2.72
C PHE A 102 -18.14 -11.21 3.60
N LEU A 103 -18.63 -10.58 4.67
CA LEU A 103 -17.78 -9.88 5.62
C LEU A 103 -16.80 -10.82 6.34
N GLN A 104 -17.26 -12.01 6.73
CA GLN A 104 -16.40 -13.04 7.32
C GLN A 104 -15.34 -13.54 6.33
N TYR A 105 -15.71 -13.68 5.06
CA TYR A 105 -14.77 -14.00 3.99
C TYR A 105 -13.67 -12.93 3.85
N LEU A 106 -14.04 -11.65 3.78
CA LEU A 106 -13.07 -10.53 3.74
C LEU A 106 -12.17 -10.50 4.99
N PHE A 107 -12.74 -10.73 6.17
CA PHE A 107 -11.98 -10.81 7.41
C PHE A 107 -10.94 -11.93 7.39
N ASN A 108 -11.32 -13.12 6.90
CA ASN A 108 -10.44 -14.27 6.80
C ASN A 108 -9.28 -14.00 5.82
N ILE A 109 -9.54 -13.36 4.68
CA ILE A 109 -8.49 -12.93 3.74
C ILE A 109 -7.51 -11.98 4.44
N GLY A 110 -8.01 -10.99 5.17
CA GLY A 110 -7.15 -10.06 5.91
C GLY A 110 -6.25 -10.77 6.92
N ARG A 111 -6.78 -11.78 7.62
CA ARG A 111 -6.02 -12.62 8.57
C ARG A 111 -4.95 -13.45 7.87
N GLU A 112 -5.28 -14.05 6.73
CA GLU A 112 -4.35 -14.82 5.92
C GLU A 112 -3.20 -13.94 5.42
N LYS A 113 -3.51 -12.78 4.81
CA LYS A 113 -2.49 -11.86 4.31
C LYS A 113 -1.61 -11.25 5.38
N ALA A 114 -2.18 -10.95 6.56
CA ALA A 114 -1.37 -10.56 7.71
C ALA A 114 -0.45 -11.69 8.18
N GLY A 115 -0.94 -12.94 8.18
CA GLY A 115 -0.13 -14.12 8.52
C GLY A 115 1.02 -14.37 7.53
N GLU A 116 0.75 -14.24 6.23
CA GLU A 116 1.76 -14.32 5.18
C GLU A 116 2.85 -13.25 5.36
N PHE A 117 2.44 -12.00 5.63
CA PHE A 117 3.36 -10.91 5.89
C PHE A 117 4.26 -11.19 7.09
N LEU A 118 3.68 -11.60 8.22
CA LEU A 118 4.46 -11.92 9.42
C LEU A 118 5.42 -13.09 9.16
N THR A 119 5.01 -14.10 8.39
CA THR A 119 5.86 -15.24 8.09
C THR A 119 7.04 -14.86 7.18
N ASN A 120 6.81 -14.00 6.19
CA ASN A 120 7.79 -13.72 5.14
C ASN A 120 8.65 -12.47 5.38
N HIS A 121 8.17 -11.54 6.23
CA HIS A 121 8.71 -10.18 6.30
C HIS A 121 8.89 -9.63 7.72
N PHE A 122 8.52 -10.36 8.77
CA PHE A 122 8.67 -9.89 10.14
C PHE A 122 10.13 -9.57 10.51
N ASP A 123 11.07 -10.35 9.99
CA ASP A 123 12.52 -10.16 10.15
C ASP A 123 13.08 -8.94 9.43
N LYS A 124 12.32 -8.36 8.49
CA LYS A 124 12.70 -7.16 7.73
C LYS A 124 12.36 -5.86 8.47
N ILE A 125 11.41 -5.90 9.40
CA ILE A 125 10.98 -4.71 10.16
C ILE A 125 12.17 -4.13 10.92
N GLY A 126 12.39 -2.82 10.75
CA GLY A 126 13.50 -2.06 11.30
C GLY A 126 14.83 -2.21 10.55
N ARG A 127 14.87 -3.02 9.48
CA ARG A 127 16.10 -3.34 8.74
C ARG A 127 16.03 -2.97 7.27
N GLN A 128 14.92 -3.29 6.60
CA GLN A 128 14.71 -3.05 5.18
C GLN A 128 13.22 -3.06 4.83
N SER A 129 12.86 -2.38 3.74
CA SER A 129 11.49 -2.44 3.20
C SER A 129 11.12 -3.86 2.80
N SER A 130 9.90 -4.30 3.13
CA SER A 130 9.37 -5.56 2.58
C SER A 130 8.73 -5.36 1.21
N THR A 131 8.44 -4.12 0.85
CA THR A 131 7.81 -3.74 -0.42
C THR A 131 8.84 -3.12 -1.36
N ASP A 132 8.87 -3.60 -2.60
CA ASP A 132 9.54 -2.89 -3.69
C ASP A 132 8.68 -1.69 -4.10
N LEU A 133 9.17 -0.49 -3.80
CA LEU A 133 8.44 0.75 -4.09
C LEU A 133 8.29 0.99 -5.58
N VAL A 134 9.28 0.62 -6.39
CA VAL A 134 9.27 0.83 -7.84
C VAL A 134 8.26 -0.10 -8.47
N ALA A 135 8.35 -1.40 -8.19
CA ALA A 135 7.44 -2.37 -8.76
C ALA A 135 5.97 -2.14 -8.38
N LYS A 136 5.71 -1.54 -7.20
CA LYS A 136 4.36 -1.35 -6.68
C LYS A 136 3.74 0.02 -6.96
N PHE A 137 4.53 1.10 -6.96
CA PHE A 137 4.01 2.48 -6.98
C PHE A 137 4.49 3.32 -8.19
N PHE A 138 5.20 2.74 -9.16
CA PHE A 138 5.69 3.45 -10.35
C PHE A 138 5.11 2.83 -11.62
#